data_AF-A0A6S7LRX5-F1
#
_entry.id   AF-A0A6S7LRX5-F1
#
_cell.length_a   1.000
_cell.length_b   1.000
_cell.length_c   1.000
_cell.angle_alpha   90.00
_cell.angle_beta   90.00
_cell.angle_gamma   90.00
#
_symmetry.space_group_name_H-M   'P 1'
#
loop_
_entity.id
_entity.type
_entity.pdbx_description
1 polymer ?
#
loop_
_entity_poly.entity_id
_entity_poly.type
_entity_poly.pdbx_seq_one_letter_code
_entity_poly.pdbx_strand_id
1 'polypeptide(L)' 'MGVQQGTVIGPFLFSLMFDDIKPKQPETNVLVKFADDMTVRAPVKSNGDFATME' A
#
# COMPACT_ATOMS: atom_id res chain seq x y z
N MET A 1 21.91 -7.45 0.93
CA MET A 1 22.35 -7.02 -0.42
C MET A 1 21.30 -6.04 -0.91
N GLY A 2 21.66 -4.77 -1.07
CA GLY A 2 20.75 -3.71 -1.52
C GLY A 2 20.99 -3.36 -2.98
N VAL A 3 20.06 -2.62 -3.57
CA VAL A 3 20.25 -2.02 -4.90
C VAL A 3 21.28 -0.90 -4.80
N GLN A 4 22.19 -0.82 -5.77
CA GLN A 4 23.23 0.22 -5.81
C GLN A 4 22.60 1.59 -6.09
N GLN A 5 22.84 2.56 -5.20
CA GLN A 5 22.40 3.94 -5.38
C GLN A 5 23.08 4.58 -6.59
N GLY A 6 22.36 5.47 -7.29
CA GLY A 6 22.86 6.15 -8.50
C GLY A 6 22.70 5.34 -9.79
N THR A 7 22.12 4.14 -9.75
CA THR A 7 21.77 3.37 -10.96
C THR A 7 20.41 3.79 -11.50
N VAL A 8 20.28 3.88 -12.83
CA VAL A 8 19.01 4.24 -13.49
C VAL A 8 17.94 3.15 -13.28
N ILE A 9 18.34 1.88 -13.20
CA ILE A 9 17.43 0.74 -12.97
C ILE A 9 17.09 0.59 -11.48
N GLY A 10 17.84 1.22 -10.57
CA GLY A 10 17.67 1.03 -9.14
C GLY A 10 16.26 1.34 -8.61
N PRO A 11 15.65 2.48 -8.96
CA PRO A 11 14.27 2.80 -8.58
C PRO A 11 13.23 1.81 -9.13
N PHE A 12 13.46 1.24 -10.32
CA PHE A 12 12.57 0.23 -10.89
C PHE A 12 12.65 -1.10 -10.13
N LEU A 13 13.86 -1.57 -9.84
CA LEU A 13 14.08 -2.78 -9.02
C LEU A 13 13.54 -2.61 -7.60
N PHE A 14 13.69 -1.40 -7.04
CA PHE A 14 13.09 -1.05 -5.76
C PHE A 14 11.57 -1.16 -5.84
N SER A 15 10.94 -0.57 -6.86
CA SER A 15 9.48 -0.62 -7.02
C SER A 15 8.95 -2.04 -7.18
N LEU A 16 9.69 -2.91 -7.89
CA LEU A 16 9.36 -4.31 -8.07
C LEU A 16 9.34 -5.10 -6.74
N MET A 17 10.25 -4.81 -5.82
CA MET A 17 10.33 -5.48 -4.51
C MET A 17 9.06 -5.30 -3.67
N PHE A 18 8.34 -4.19 -3.81
CA PHE A 18 7.14 -3.86 -3.03
C PHE A 18 5.87 -3.92 -3.89
N ASP A 19 5.95 -4.43 -5.12
CA ASP A 19 4.81 -4.49 -6.03
C ASP A 19 3.72 -5.42 -5.51
N ASP A 20 4.13 -6.54 -4.92
CA ASP A 20 3.24 -7.53 -4.31
C ASP A 20 2.49 -7.02 -3.08
N ILE A 21 2.91 -5.89 -2.50
CA ILE A 21 2.18 -5.23 -1.41
C ILE A 21 0.91 -4.61 -2.01
N LYS A 22 -0.23 -5.21 -1.67
CA LYS A 22 -1.57 -4.84 -2.12
C LYS A 22 -2.48 -4.60 -0.90
N PRO A 23 -3.49 -3.71 -1.02
CA PRO A 23 -4.46 -3.53 0.06
C PRO A 23 -5.27 -4.81 0.26
N LYS A 24 -5.52 -5.19 1.52
CA LYS A 24 -6.29 -6.40 1.87
C LYS A 24 -7.78 -6.31 1.47
N GLN A 25 -8.30 -5.09 1.36
CA GLN A 25 -9.67 -4.76 0.92
C GLN A 25 -9.57 -3.59 -0.06
N PRO A 26 -9.20 -3.83 -1.33
CA PRO A 26 -9.00 -2.77 -2.32
C PRO A 26 -10.24 -1.90 -2.58
N GLU A 27 -11.42 -2.42 -2.28
CA GLU A 27 -12.70 -1.73 -2.41
C GLU A 27 -12.94 -0.65 -1.36
N THR A 28 -12.29 -0.74 -0.19
CA THR A 28 -12.43 0.24 0.91
C THR A 28 -11.13 0.95 1.25
N ASN A 29 -10.00 0.25 1.14
CA ASN A 29 -8.69 0.74 1.53
C ASN A 29 -7.91 1.21 0.31
N VAL A 30 -7.36 2.42 0.41
CA VAL A 30 -6.49 2.98 -0.63
C VAL A 30 -5.04 2.86 -0.18
N LEU A 31 -4.23 2.19 -1.00
CA LEU A 31 -2.79 2.09 -0.83
C LEU A 31 -2.10 3.00 -1.85
N VAL A 32 -1.29 3.94 -1.38
CA VAL A 32 -0.45 4.83 -2.21
C VAL A 32 1.01 4.49 -1.94
N LYS A 33 1.77 4.20 -3.00
CA LYS A 33 3.20 3.85 -2.95
C LYS A 33 3.99 4.86 -3.79
N PHE A 34 5.07 5.43 -3.24
CA PHE A 34 5.98 6.31 -3.98
C PHE A 34 7.39 6.19 -3.43
N ALA A 35 8.34 5.71 -4.26
CA ALA A 35 9.68 5.38 -3.79
C ALA A 35 9.61 4.56 -2.49
N ASP A 36 10.30 4.98 -1.43
CA ASP A 36 10.30 4.36 -0.10
C ASP A 36 9.08 4.71 0.78
N ASP A 37 8.25 5.68 0.38
CA ASP A 37 7.05 6.07 1.11
C ASP A 37 5.84 5.19 0.76
N MET A 38 5.11 4.78 1.80
CA MET A 38 3.86 4.04 1.68
C MET A 38 2.80 4.61 2.61
N THR A 39 1.66 5.02 2.06
CA THR A 39 0.51 5.53 2.81
C THR A 39 -0.70 4.63 2.62
N VAL A 40 -1.32 4.23 3.73
CA VAL A 40 -2.60 3.50 3.74
C VAL A 40 -3.70 4.41 4.26
N ARG A 41 -4.79 4.51 3.50
CA ARG A 41 -6.02 5.18 3.94
C ARG A 41 -7.10 4.12 4.12
N ALA A 42 -7.63 3.99 5.32
CA ALA A 42 -8.69 3.07 5.65
C ALA A 42 -9.87 3.85 6.26
N PRO A 43 -11.12 3.62 5.80
CA PRO A 43 -12.29 4.19 6.44
C PRO A 43 -12.45 3.60 7.84
N VAL A 44 -12.65 4.46 8.83
CA VAL A 44 -12.95 4.03 10.20
C VAL A 44 -14.45 3.76 10.27
N LYS A 45 -14.85 2.51 10.51
CA LYS A 45 -16.24 2.22 10.87
C LYS A 45 -16.50 2.76 12.27
N SER A 46 -17.51 3.62 12.41
CA SER A 46 -18.08 3.95 13.71
C SER A 46 -18.86 2.73 14.22
N ASN A 47 -18.74 2.38 15.49
CA ASN A 47 -19.45 1.24 16.10
C ASN A 47 -20.99 1.31 16.01
N GLY A 48 -21.57 2.37 15.42
CA GLY A 48 -23.00 2.51 15.17
C GLY A 48 -23.57 1.69 14.00
N ASP A 49 -22.72 1.15 13.12
CA ASP A 49 -23.17 0.45 11.90
C ASP A 49 -23.18 -1.09 12.02
N PHE A 50 -22.94 -1.65 13.22
CA PHE A 50 -23.00 -3.11 13.45
C PHE A 50 -24.41 -3.64 13.74
N ALA A 51 -25.42 -2.77 13.69
CA ALA A 51 -26.82 -3.14 13.93
C ALA A 51 -27.64 -3.07 12.63
N THR A 52 -27.21 -3.72 11.55
CA THR A 52 -28.05 -4.25 10.45
C THR A 52 -27.17 -4.70 9.27
N MET A 53 -26.50 -5.84 9.39
CA MET A 53 -26.19 -6.67 8.23
C MET A 53 -26.35 -8.13 8.68
N GLU A 54 -27.44 -8.74 8.23
CA GLU A 54 -27.76 -10.17 8.42
C GLU A 54 -26.70 -11.10 7.79
#